data_AF-A0A4Q4CRX8-F1
#
_entry.id   AF-A0A4Q4CRX8-F1
#
_cell.length_a   1.000
_cell.length_b   1.000
_cell.length_c   1.000
_cell.angle_alpha   90.00
_cell.angle_beta   90.00
_cell.angle_gamma   90.00
#
_symmetry.space_group_name_H-M   'P 1'
#
loop_
_entity.id
_entity.type
_entity.pdbx_description
1 polymer ?
#
loop_
_entity_poly.entity_id
_entity_poly.type
_entity_poly.pdbx_seq_one_letter_code
_entity_poly.pdbx_strand_id
1 'polypeptide(L)'
;PVGEAELRGIGARVGLRLPGLLGPGTRAEIWSSGVQRASDSAEAFRSGLAAGAPSTTVGEVEADPRLLRFDKTDPEYARFIADDVAATQAVRRVAESAPVQAASRHVLERVFTPAYVSTLDDPAAAALSLWNLYAIVPGMGGATSADFSAFVSHSDAVALGTLHDADYFYRRGPSFSGQDDTYRAARVLLDDFFAAVHRRLKGGATAGVFRFAHAEQLIPFSALVGLPGSTQQVTPGRPYSAADNPWRGGLVSPLGGNVQWDVFRDDRGRVLVRVLQNERQVPVAERCRPAPGTRLYYRLTELRRCLR
;
A
#
# COMPACT_ATOMS: atom_id res chain seq x y z
N PRO A 1 16.56 13.89 -0.69
CA PRO A 1 16.44 12.44 -0.94
C PRO A 1 15.16 12.14 -1.75
N VAL A 2 15.08 11.04 -2.51
CA VAL A 2 13.94 10.75 -3.41
C VAL A 2 12.62 10.68 -2.63
N GLY A 3 12.53 9.79 -1.63
CA GLY A 3 11.31 9.64 -0.84
C GLY A 3 10.86 10.93 -0.12
N GLU A 4 11.79 11.70 0.43
CA GLU A 4 11.47 12.99 1.05
C GLU A 4 10.84 13.98 0.06
N ALA A 5 11.37 14.06 -1.16
CA ALA A 5 10.83 14.92 -2.21
C ALA A 5 9.44 14.44 -2.68
N GLU A 6 9.24 13.12 -2.79
CA GLU A 6 7.94 12.53 -3.10
C GLU A 6 6.88 12.92 -2.06
N LEU A 7 7.16 12.68 -0.77
CA LEU A 7 6.21 12.95 0.31
C LEU A 7 5.95 14.45 0.48
N ARG A 8 6.97 15.31 0.36
CA ARG A 8 6.79 16.77 0.32
C ARG A 8 5.89 17.19 -0.84
N GLY A 9 6.11 16.62 -2.02
CA GLY A 9 5.29 16.88 -3.20
C GLY A 9 3.83 16.48 -3.00
N ILE A 10 3.57 15.30 -2.43
CA ILE A 10 2.21 14.84 -2.13
C ILE A 10 1.55 15.79 -1.13
N GLY A 11 2.25 16.21 -0.07
CA GLY A 11 1.73 17.18 0.90
C GLY A 11 1.31 18.50 0.26
N ALA A 12 2.17 19.07 -0.60
CA ALA A 12 1.87 20.30 -1.32
C ALA A 12 0.65 20.15 -2.24
N ARG A 13 0.55 19.05 -2.99
CA ARG A 13 -0.58 18.79 -3.88
C ARG A 13 -1.90 18.61 -3.12
N VAL A 14 -1.89 18.02 -1.92
CA VAL A 14 -3.07 17.92 -1.07
C VAL A 14 -3.57 19.32 -0.68
N GLY A 15 -2.68 20.20 -0.22
CA GLY A 15 -3.03 21.58 0.12
C GLY A 15 -3.64 22.34 -1.05
N LEU A 16 -3.00 22.24 -2.23
CA LEU A 16 -3.47 22.88 -3.47
C LEU A 16 -4.78 22.29 -4.00
N ARG A 17 -5.05 21.00 -3.77
CA ARG A 17 -6.27 20.32 -4.25
C ARG A 17 -7.51 20.69 -3.46
N LEU A 18 -7.37 21.04 -2.17
CA LEU A 18 -8.49 21.23 -1.25
C LEU A 18 -8.45 22.60 -0.53
N PRO A 19 -8.27 23.73 -1.24
CA PRO A 19 -8.04 25.03 -0.62
C PRO A 19 -9.24 25.54 0.21
N GLY A 20 -10.47 25.14 -0.15
CA GLY A 20 -11.66 25.48 0.62
C GLY A 20 -11.85 24.67 1.91
N LEU A 21 -11.21 23.50 2.01
CA LEU A 21 -11.22 22.67 3.21
C LEU A 21 -10.05 23.01 4.13
N LEU A 22 -8.88 23.24 3.55
CA LEU A 22 -7.62 23.55 4.23
C LEU A 22 -7.36 25.06 4.22
N GLY A 23 -8.17 25.79 4.98
CA GLY A 23 -8.14 27.25 5.08
C GLY A 23 -8.04 27.78 6.52
N PRO A 24 -8.23 29.10 6.71
CA PRO A 24 -8.15 29.75 8.02
C PRO A 24 -9.03 29.07 9.08
N GLY A 25 -8.49 28.91 10.29
CA GLY A 25 -9.21 28.33 11.43
C GLY A 25 -9.41 26.81 11.36
N THR A 26 -8.75 26.12 10.41
CA THR A 26 -8.76 24.66 10.32
C THR A 26 -7.44 24.05 10.78
N ARG A 27 -7.50 22.79 11.22
CA ARG A 27 -6.34 22.00 11.64
C ARG A 27 -6.14 20.77 10.77
N ALA A 28 -4.89 20.42 10.49
CA ALA A 28 -4.49 19.12 9.97
C ALA A 28 -3.75 18.33 11.07
N GLU A 29 -4.10 17.06 11.23
CA GLU A 29 -3.40 16.12 12.11
C GLU A 29 -2.47 15.22 11.30
N ILE A 30 -1.27 14.97 11.82
CA ILE A 30 -0.23 14.16 11.19
C ILE A 30 0.12 13.00 12.13
N TRP A 31 -0.08 11.77 11.67
CA TRP A 31 0.13 10.55 12.44
C TRP A 31 1.16 9.65 11.78
N SER A 32 2.06 9.05 12.53
CA SER A 32 3.00 8.04 12.03
C SER A 32 2.89 6.73 12.82
N SER A 33 3.40 5.65 12.23
CA SER A 33 3.55 4.37 12.93
C SER A 33 4.57 4.39 14.08
N GLY A 34 5.31 5.49 14.25
CA GLY A 34 6.43 5.61 15.19
C GLY A 34 7.75 5.02 14.68
N VAL A 35 7.77 4.35 13.53
CA VAL A 35 9.03 3.94 12.89
C VAL A 35 9.68 5.14 12.23
N GLN A 36 10.98 5.34 12.45
CA GLN A 36 11.75 6.49 11.96
C GLN A 36 11.43 6.85 10.50
N ARG A 37 11.57 5.92 9.55
CA ARG A 37 11.29 6.18 8.12
C ARG A 37 9.86 6.67 7.83
N ALA A 38 8.87 6.22 8.61
CA ALA A 38 7.48 6.66 8.47
C ALA A 38 7.27 8.03 9.13
N SER A 39 7.93 8.30 10.26
CA SER A 39 7.96 9.64 10.88
C SER A 39 8.67 10.67 9.99
N ASP A 40 9.80 10.32 9.37
CA ASP A 40 10.50 11.20 8.42
C ASP A 40 9.64 11.49 7.18
N SER A 41 8.93 10.46 6.69
CA SER A 41 7.95 10.60 5.61
C SER A 41 6.80 11.54 6.00
N ALA A 42 6.31 11.42 7.24
CA ALA A 42 5.27 12.29 7.80
C ALA A 42 5.75 13.74 7.89
N GLU A 43 7.00 13.96 8.32
CA GLU A 43 7.61 15.28 8.41
C GLU A 43 7.80 15.94 7.04
N ALA A 44 8.30 15.18 6.07
CA ALA A 44 8.45 15.65 4.70
C ALA A 44 7.10 16.08 4.11
N PHE A 45 6.05 15.26 4.29
CA PHE A 45 4.70 15.60 3.88
C PHE A 45 4.16 16.81 4.63
N ARG A 46 4.38 16.90 5.96
CA ARG A 46 3.96 18.01 6.81
C ARG A 46 4.49 19.34 6.27
N SER A 47 5.78 19.38 5.95
CA SER A 47 6.44 20.54 5.33
C SER A 47 5.79 20.90 4.00
N GLY A 48 5.52 19.92 3.14
CA GLY A 48 4.82 20.12 1.87
C GLY A 48 3.40 20.67 2.04
N LEU A 49 2.64 20.11 2.99
CA LEU A 49 1.28 20.54 3.29
C LEU A 49 1.24 21.98 3.82
N ALA A 50 2.16 22.34 4.71
CA ALA A 50 2.28 23.70 5.22
C ALA A 50 2.54 24.72 4.10
N ALA A 51 3.35 24.35 3.10
CA ALA A 51 3.57 25.18 1.92
C ALA A 51 2.35 25.25 0.99
N GLY A 52 1.63 24.13 0.81
CA GLY A 52 0.45 24.05 -0.07
C GLY A 52 -0.84 24.60 0.53
N ALA A 53 -0.94 24.71 1.86
CA ALA A 53 -2.10 25.20 2.60
C ALA A 53 -1.67 26.11 3.78
N PRO A 54 -1.05 27.26 3.51
CA PRO A 54 -0.41 28.11 4.54
C PRO A 54 -1.37 28.67 5.59
N SER A 55 -2.68 28.67 5.34
CA SER A 55 -3.69 29.14 6.27
C SER A 55 -4.24 28.06 7.20
N THR A 56 -3.86 26.79 7.01
CA THR A 56 -4.22 25.68 7.89
C THR A 56 -3.17 25.50 8.97
N THR A 57 -3.60 25.29 10.22
CA THR A 57 -2.67 24.88 11.28
C THR A 57 -2.32 23.40 11.09
N VAL A 58 -1.07 23.11 10.73
CA VAL A 58 -0.58 21.74 10.59
C VAL A 58 0.04 21.29 11.91
N GLY A 59 -0.48 20.21 12.50
CA GLY A 59 0.01 19.68 13.77
C GLY A 59 1.38 19.03 13.68
N GLU A 60 2.00 18.82 14.84
CA GLU A 60 3.20 17.97 14.99
C GLU A 60 2.91 16.52 14.58
N VAL A 61 3.97 15.78 14.26
CA VAL A 61 3.88 14.34 13.97
C VAL A 61 3.67 13.58 15.27
N GLU A 62 2.53 12.92 15.41
CA GLU A 62 2.20 12.07 16.57
C GLU A 62 2.30 10.59 16.20
N ALA A 63 2.80 9.74 17.11
CA ALA A 63 2.95 8.31 16.85
C ALA A 63 1.74 7.52 17.37
N ASP A 64 1.15 6.68 16.51
CA ASP A 64 0.11 5.70 16.88
C ASP A 64 0.43 4.32 16.29
N PRO A 65 1.32 3.54 16.94
CA PRO A 65 1.61 2.17 16.50
C PRO A 65 0.41 1.24 16.66
N ARG A 66 -0.57 1.53 17.53
CA ARG A 66 -1.74 0.64 17.67
C ARG A 66 -2.58 0.65 16.41
N LEU A 67 -2.82 1.84 15.87
CA LEU A 67 -3.56 2.02 14.62
C LEU A 67 -2.72 1.65 13.39
N LEU A 68 -1.44 2.04 13.36
CA LEU A 68 -0.61 2.01 12.14
C LEU A 68 0.41 0.88 12.10
N ARG A 69 0.36 -0.05 13.06
CA ARG A 69 1.11 -1.32 13.09
C ARG A 69 0.24 -2.49 13.51
N PHE A 70 -1.00 -2.57 13.02
CA PHE A 70 -1.88 -3.72 13.28
C PHE A 70 -1.27 -5.06 12.87
N ASP A 71 -0.27 -5.07 11.97
CA ASP A 71 0.54 -6.24 11.63
C ASP A 71 1.38 -6.78 12.80
N LYS A 72 1.64 -5.95 13.82
CA LYS A 72 2.38 -6.30 15.04
C LYS A 72 1.55 -6.22 16.31
N THR A 73 0.55 -5.34 16.35
CA THR A 73 -0.25 -5.07 17.56
C THR A 73 -1.47 -5.98 17.69
N ASP A 74 -1.91 -6.62 16.59
CA ASP A 74 -2.91 -7.69 16.61
C ASP A 74 -2.21 -9.06 16.66
N PRO A 75 -2.20 -9.76 17.81
CA PRO A 75 -1.49 -11.02 17.96
C PRO A 75 -2.17 -12.18 17.22
N GLU A 76 -3.48 -12.10 16.96
CA GLU A 76 -4.19 -13.13 16.20
C GLU A 76 -3.83 -13.03 14.72
N TYR A 77 -3.88 -11.81 14.17
CA TYR A 77 -3.45 -11.54 12.81
C TYR A 77 -1.96 -11.88 12.60
N ALA A 78 -1.08 -11.45 13.51
CA ALA A 78 0.35 -11.76 13.41
C ALA A 78 0.63 -13.27 13.42
N ARG A 79 -0.10 -14.05 14.24
CA ARG A 79 0.02 -15.50 14.29
C ARG A 79 -0.51 -16.15 13.01
N PHE A 80 -1.68 -15.73 12.54
CA PHE A 80 -2.25 -16.22 11.28
C PHE A 80 -1.26 -16.09 10.12
N ILE A 81 -0.64 -14.92 9.96
CA ILE A 81 0.33 -14.67 8.88
C ILE A 81 1.59 -15.54 9.00
N ALA A 82 2.06 -15.78 10.22
CA ALA A 82 3.23 -16.61 10.47
C ALA A 82 2.98 -18.08 10.15
N ASP A 83 1.77 -18.57 10.45
CA ASP A 83 1.40 -19.99 10.39
C ASP A 83 0.61 -20.36 9.11
N ASP A 84 0.42 -19.43 8.16
CA ASP A 84 -0.35 -19.68 6.94
C ASP A 84 0.37 -20.67 5.99
N VAL A 85 0.07 -21.95 6.19
CA VAL A 85 0.58 -23.07 5.39
C VAL A 85 0.13 -22.97 3.94
N ALA A 86 -1.11 -22.53 3.68
CA ALA A 86 -1.66 -22.46 2.33
C ALA A 86 -0.94 -21.38 1.50
N ALA A 87 -0.73 -20.19 2.07
CA ALA A 87 0.08 -19.14 1.47
C ALA A 87 1.52 -19.61 1.25
N THR A 88 2.13 -20.25 2.26
CA THR A 88 3.51 -20.75 2.17
C THR A 88 3.67 -21.76 1.03
N GLN A 89 2.75 -22.71 0.90
CA GLN A 89 2.77 -23.67 -0.21
C GLN A 89 2.52 -23.01 -1.56
N ALA A 90 1.66 -21.99 -1.63
CA ALA A 90 1.38 -21.30 -2.89
C ALA A 90 2.56 -20.45 -3.37
N VAL A 91 3.24 -19.75 -2.46
CA VAL A 91 4.48 -19.01 -2.78
C VAL A 91 5.58 -19.98 -3.20
N ARG A 92 5.73 -21.12 -2.51
CA ARG A 92 6.67 -22.17 -2.89
C ARG A 92 6.42 -22.70 -4.31
N ARG A 93 5.17 -22.93 -4.70
CA ARG A 93 4.84 -23.33 -6.08
C ARG A 93 5.25 -22.29 -7.13
N VAL A 94 5.15 -20.99 -6.80
CA VAL A 94 5.66 -19.93 -7.68
C VAL A 94 7.19 -19.97 -7.74
N ALA A 95 7.86 -20.18 -6.61
CA ALA A 95 9.31 -20.32 -6.54
C ALA A 95 9.83 -21.52 -7.35
N GLU A 96 9.09 -22.62 -7.38
CA GLU A 96 9.40 -23.85 -8.12
C GLU A 96 9.01 -23.77 -9.61
N SER A 97 8.35 -22.69 -10.06
CA SER A 97 7.97 -22.53 -11.47
C SER A 97 9.18 -22.40 -12.39
N ALA A 98 9.07 -22.93 -13.61
CA ALA A 98 10.18 -22.92 -14.58
C ALA A 98 10.75 -21.51 -14.86
N PRO A 99 9.95 -20.43 -15.03
CA PRO A 99 10.47 -19.09 -15.22
C PRO A 99 11.28 -18.58 -14.02
N VAL A 100 10.80 -18.82 -12.80
CA VAL A 100 11.49 -18.38 -11.58
C VAL A 100 12.78 -19.17 -11.39
N GLN A 101 12.74 -20.49 -11.54
CA GLN A 101 13.92 -21.35 -11.43
C GLN A 101 15.01 -21.01 -12.47
N ALA A 102 14.61 -20.69 -13.70
CA ALA A 102 15.55 -20.23 -14.73
C ALA A 102 16.17 -18.89 -14.34
N ALA A 103 15.35 -17.90 -13.95
CA ALA A 103 15.82 -16.59 -13.51
C ALA A 103 16.75 -16.69 -12.29
N SER A 104 16.42 -17.54 -11.32
CA SER A 104 17.24 -17.77 -10.14
C SER A 104 18.63 -18.29 -10.49
N ARG A 105 18.73 -19.28 -11.39
CA ARG A 105 20.02 -19.77 -11.89
C ARG A 105 20.77 -18.68 -12.65
N HIS A 106 20.12 -18.00 -13.58
CA HIS A 106 20.76 -16.94 -14.38
C HIS A 106 21.38 -15.85 -13.50
N VAL A 107 20.63 -15.35 -12.52
CA VAL A 107 21.09 -14.28 -11.61
C VAL A 107 22.22 -14.77 -10.71
N LEU A 108 22.08 -15.97 -10.11
CA LEU A 108 23.10 -16.49 -9.20
C LEU A 108 24.39 -16.89 -9.91
N GLU A 109 24.32 -17.44 -11.13
CA GLU A 109 25.49 -17.83 -11.91
C GLU A 109 26.28 -16.62 -12.48
N ARG A 110 25.75 -15.39 -12.35
CA ARG A 110 26.57 -14.17 -12.56
C ARG A 110 27.55 -13.89 -11.42
N VAL A 111 27.32 -14.47 -10.24
CA VAL A 111 28.10 -14.20 -9.02
C VAL A 111 28.82 -15.46 -8.54
N PHE A 112 28.21 -16.63 -8.70
CA PHE A 112 28.70 -17.91 -8.22
C PHE A 112 28.91 -18.92 -9.36
N THR A 113 29.66 -19.99 -9.09
CA THR A 113 29.80 -21.08 -10.05
C THR A 113 28.53 -21.94 -10.10
N PRO A 114 28.21 -22.58 -11.24
CA PRO A 114 27.07 -23.50 -11.33
C PRO A 114 27.15 -24.63 -10.30
N ALA A 115 28.35 -25.12 -10.00
CA ALA A 115 28.58 -26.13 -8.97
C ALA A 115 28.11 -25.64 -7.58
N TYR A 116 28.43 -24.41 -7.19
CA TYR A 116 27.93 -23.85 -5.93
C TYR A 116 26.41 -23.64 -5.95
N VAL A 117 25.87 -23.06 -7.04
CA VAL A 117 24.42 -22.82 -7.18
C VAL A 117 23.62 -24.11 -7.03
N SER A 118 24.13 -25.24 -7.55
CA SER A 118 23.48 -26.55 -7.41
C SER A 118 23.43 -27.11 -5.97
N THR A 119 24.19 -26.53 -5.04
CA THR A 119 24.19 -26.94 -3.62
C THR A 119 23.22 -26.12 -2.75
N LEU A 120 22.60 -25.08 -3.30
CA LEU A 120 21.69 -24.22 -2.55
C LEU A 120 20.36 -24.93 -2.30
N ASP A 121 19.92 -24.93 -1.03
CA ASP A 121 18.61 -25.45 -0.64
C ASP A 121 17.45 -24.63 -1.21
N ASP A 122 17.62 -23.30 -1.29
CA ASP A 122 16.63 -22.36 -1.83
C ASP A 122 17.29 -21.33 -2.78
N PRO A 123 17.55 -21.71 -4.04
CA PRO A 123 18.12 -20.78 -5.02
C PRO A 123 17.16 -19.62 -5.34
N ALA A 124 15.85 -19.77 -5.13
CA ALA A 124 14.90 -18.70 -5.38
C ALA A 124 15.02 -17.57 -4.34
N ALA A 125 15.13 -17.92 -3.05
CA ALA A 125 15.38 -16.95 -1.99
C ALA A 125 16.75 -16.27 -2.12
N ALA A 126 17.79 -17.03 -2.50
CA ALA A 126 19.11 -16.47 -2.74
C ALA A 126 19.10 -15.46 -3.92
N ALA A 127 18.47 -15.82 -5.03
CA ALA A 127 18.33 -14.94 -6.19
C ALA A 127 17.48 -13.70 -5.86
N LEU A 128 16.40 -13.84 -5.09
CA LEU A 128 15.61 -12.72 -4.60
C LEU A 128 16.42 -11.73 -3.77
N SER A 129 17.44 -12.18 -3.04
CA SER A 129 18.31 -11.27 -2.28
C SER A 129 19.10 -10.33 -3.20
N LEU A 130 19.65 -10.83 -4.31
CA LEU A 130 20.29 -10.00 -5.34
C LEU A 130 19.26 -9.13 -6.08
N TRP A 131 18.09 -9.68 -6.39
CA TRP A 131 16.99 -8.93 -7.01
C TRP A 131 16.50 -7.78 -6.12
N ASN A 132 16.44 -7.95 -4.81
CA ASN A 132 16.04 -6.89 -3.87
C ASN A 132 17.04 -5.72 -3.90
N LEU A 133 18.34 -5.99 -4.08
CA LEU A 133 19.34 -4.93 -4.27
C LEU A 133 19.10 -4.18 -5.58
N TYR A 134 18.81 -4.90 -6.67
CA TYR A 134 18.39 -4.31 -7.93
C TYR A 134 17.12 -3.45 -7.78
N ALA A 135 16.11 -3.93 -7.07
CA ALA A 135 14.82 -3.26 -6.91
C ALA A 135 14.88 -2.02 -6.00
N ILE A 136 15.77 -2.00 -4.99
CA ILE A 136 15.83 -0.89 -4.02
C ILE A 136 16.67 0.30 -4.50
N VAL A 137 17.71 0.05 -5.29
CA VAL A 137 18.67 1.08 -5.74
C VAL A 137 18.00 2.31 -6.38
N PRO A 138 17.01 2.17 -7.29
CA PRO A 138 16.34 3.33 -7.87
C PRO A 138 15.72 4.27 -6.82
N GLY A 139 15.19 3.72 -5.73
CA GLY A 139 14.61 4.49 -4.62
C GLY A 139 15.64 5.20 -3.73
N MET A 140 16.91 4.81 -3.82
CA MET A 140 18.00 5.44 -3.07
C MET A 140 18.50 6.73 -3.74
N GLY A 141 18.16 6.96 -5.02
CA GLY A 141 18.60 8.13 -5.78
C GLY A 141 20.11 8.35 -5.67
N GLY A 142 20.54 9.59 -5.40
CA GLY A 142 21.95 9.94 -5.25
C GLY A 142 22.65 9.44 -3.98
N ALA A 143 21.98 8.67 -3.10
CA ALA A 143 22.60 8.11 -1.91
C ALA A 143 23.58 6.96 -2.21
N THR A 144 23.50 6.39 -3.42
CA THR A 144 24.42 5.36 -3.89
C THR A 144 24.61 5.47 -5.40
N SER A 145 25.78 5.07 -5.90
CA SER A 145 26.04 4.88 -7.33
C SER A 145 26.03 3.39 -7.73
N ALA A 146 25.66 2.50 -6.81
CA ALA A 146 25.57 1.06 -7.09
C ALA A 146 24.55 0.79 -8.21
N ASP A 147 24.88 -0.13 -9.11
CA ASP A 147 24.01 -0.60 -10.18
C ASP A 147 24.07 -2.12 -10.25
N PHE A 148 22.90 -2.76 -10.09
CA PHE A 148 22.76 -4.21 -10.14
C PHE A 148 22.15 -4.71 -11.45
N SER A 149 21.89 -3.83 -12.42
CA SER A 149 21.33 -4.19 -13.72
C SER A 149 22.22 -5.17 -14.51
N ALA A 150 23.53 -5.17 -14.24
CA ALA A 150 24.46 -6.13 -14.81
C ALA A 150 24.23 -7.58 -14.34
N PHE A 151 23.61 -7.77 -13.17
CA PHE A 151 23.35 -9.07 -12.56
C PHE A 151 21.92 -9.56 -12.80
N VAL A 152 20.98 -8.64 -13.05
CA VAL A 152 19.56 -8.95 -13.19
C VAL A 152 19.05 -8.41 -14.52
N SER A 153 18.87 -9.30 -15.50
CA SER A 153 18.25 -8.92 -16.78
C SER A 153 16.79 -8.52 -16.59
N HIS A 154 16.20 -7.80 -17.56
CA HIS A 154 14.80 -7.41 -17.46
C HIS A 154 13.85 -8.62 -17.34
N SER A 155 14.09 -9.69 -18.11
CA SER A 155 13.28 -10.91 -18.03
C SER A 155 13.42 -11.61 -16.68
N ASP A 156 14.63 -11.67 -16.12
CA ASP A 156 14.86 -12.25 -14.80
C ASP A 156 14.21 -11.39 -13.70
N ALA A 157 14.27 -10.05 -13.85
CA ALA A 157 13.63 -9.11 -12.95
C ALA A 157 12.10 -9.28 -12.93
N VAL A 158 11.47 -9.54 -14.07
CA VAL A 158 10.02 -9.81 -14.16
C VAL A 158 9.66 -11.16 -13.51
N ALA A 159 10.47 -12.20 -13.74
CA ALA A 159 10.22 -13.52 -13.16
C ALA A 159 10.38 -13.52 -11.64
N LEU A 160 11.50 -13.00 -11.11
CA LEU A 160 11.74 -12.88 -9.68
C LEU A 160 10.78 -11.87 -9.03
N GLY A 161 10.43 -10.79 -9.74
CA GLY A 161 9.39 -9.86 -9.34
C GLY A 161 8.04 -10.54 -9.15
N THR A 162 7.69 -11.52 -10.00
CA THR A 162 6.46 -12.33 -9.84
C THR A 162 6.48 -13.18 -8.57
N LEU A 163 7.64 -13.71 -8.17
CA LEU A 163 7.77 -14.43 -6.90
C LEU A 163 7.61 -13.48 -5.70
N HIS A 164 8.26 -12.31 -5.74
CA HIS A 164 8.09 -11.28 -4.72
C HIS A 164 6.62 -10.84 -4.60
N ASP A 165 6.00 -10.64 -5.75
CA ASP A 165 4.60 -10.30 -5.90
C ASP A 165 3.68 -11.38 -5.28
N ALA A 166 3.95 -12.66 -5.54
CA ALA A 166 3.18 -13.76 -4.96
C ALA A 166 3.24 -13.78 -3.42
N ASP A 167 4.39 -13.50 -2.79
CA ASP A 167 4.48 -13.45 -1.32
C ASP A 167 3.54 -12.40 -0.72
N TYR A 168 3.58 -11.17 -1.27
CA TYR A 168 2.74 -10.09 -0.79
C TYR A 168 1.27 -10.32 -1.12
N PHE A 169 0.95 -10.88 -2.29
CA PHE A 169 -0.42 -11.23 -2.66
C PHE A 169 -1.03 -12.22 -1.67
N TYR A 170 -0.34 -13.34 -1.39
CA TYR A 170 -0.88 -14.42 -0.56
C TYR A 170 -0.87 -14.07 0.92
N ARG A 171 0.12 -13.32 1.41
CA ARG A 171 0.24 -13.03 2.84
C ARG A 171 -0.46 -11.73 3.25
N ARG A 172 -0.58 -10.73 2.37
CA ARG A 172 -1.05 -9.37 2.78
C ARG A 172 -2.15 -8.83 1.88
N GLY A 173 -2.27 -9.37 0.67
CA GLY A 173 -3.21 -8.96 -0.36
C GLY A 173 -4.52 -9.77 -0.35
N PRO A 174 -5.23 -9.81 -1.49
CA PRO A 174 -6.52 -10.50 -1.61
C PRO A 174 -6.47 -11.99 -1.26
N SER A 175 -5.34 -12.66 -1.52
CA SER A 175 -5.13 -14.08 -1.20
C SER A 175 -6.26 -14.99 -1.73
N PHE A 176 -6.59 -16.05 -1.00
CA PHE A 176 -7.58 -17.05 -1.39
C PHE A 176 -9.02 -16.57 -1.25
N SER A 177 -9.89 -17.02 -2.15
CA SER A 177 -11.32 -16.72 -2.14
C SER A 177 -12.02 -17.36 -0.95
N GLY A 178 -13.03 -16.68 -0.40
CA GLY A 178 -13.84 -17.21 0.72
C GLY A 178 -13.28 -16.87 2.10
N GLN A 179 -12.19 -16.12 2.16
CA GLN A 179 -11.59 -15.61 3.39
C GLN A 179 -11.17 -14.14 3.26
N ASP A 180 -11.07 -13.46 4.40
CA ASP A 180 -10.52 -12.10 4.50
C ASP A 180 -9.35 -12.00 5.50
N ASP A 181 -8.83 -13.13 6.00
CA ASP A 181 -7.86 -13.17 7.11
C ASP A 181 -6.60 -12.33 6.86
N THR A 182 -6.11 -12.26 5.62
CA THR A 182 -4.91 -11.51 5.23
C THR A 182 -5.11 -10.00 5.18
N TYR A 183 -6.34 -9.51 5.23
CA TYR A 183 -6.64 -8.07 5.16
C TYR A 183 -7.70 -7.57 6.13
N ARG A 184 -8.35 -8.47 6.90
CA ARG A 184 -9.37 -8.13 7.91
C ARG A 184 -8.85 -7.19 8.98
N ALA A 185 -7.59 -7.32 9.40
CA ALA A 185 -6.99 -6.45 10.40
C ALA A 185 -6.98 -4.97 9.99
N ALA A 186 -7.01 -4.66 8.68
CA ALA A 186 -7.09 -3.27 8.20
C ALA A 186 -8.43 -2.58 8.51
N ARG A 187 -9.44 -3.30 9.02
CA ARG A 187 -10.71 -2.72 9.48
C ARG A 187 -10.50 -1.64 10.55
N VAL A 188 -9.49 -1.78 11.42
CA VAL A 188 -9.17 -0.75 12.42
C VAL A 188 -8.83 0.60 11.77
N LEU A 189 -8.09 0.57 10.65
CA LEU A 189 -7.74 1.76 9.90
C LEU A 189 -8.95 2.31 9.13
N LEU A 190 -9.77 1.45 8.54
CA LEU A 190 -11.00 1.86 7.85
C LEU A 190 -12.01 2.51 8.81
N ASP A 191 -12.17 1.97 10.03
CA ASP A 191 -13.03 2.55 11.06
C ASP A 191 -12.52 3.93 11.50
N ASP A 192 -11.20 4.12 11.59
CA ASP A 192 -10.65 5.44 11.90
C ASP A 192 -10.80 6.46 10.75
N PHE A 193 -10.78 6.02 9.48
CA PHE A 193 -11.20 6.86 8.35
C PHE A 193 -12.65 7.36 8.54
N PHE A 194 -13.58 6.47 8.86
CA PHE A 194 -14.97 6.87 9.12
C PHE A 194 -15.13 7.73 10.38
N ALA A 195 -14.34 7.46 11.42
CA ALA A 195 -14.38 8.21 12.68
C ALA A 195 -13.87 9.64 12.48
N ALA A 196 -12.78 9.83 11.73
CA ALA A 196 -12.24 11.15 11.41
C ALA A 196 -13.27 12.01 10.66
N VAL A 197 -13.93 11.44 9.64
CA VAL A 197 -15.02 12.14 8.92
C VAL A 197 -16.16 12.49 9.87
N HIS A 198 -16.55 11.57 10.75
CA HIS A 198 -17.62 11.80 11.72
C HIS A 198 -17.29 12.92 12.72
N ARG A 199 -16.06 12.99 13.22
CA ARG A 199 -15.58 14.07 14.11
C ARG A 199 -15.70 15.43 13.42
N ARG A 200 -15.30 15.53 12.13
CA ARG A 200 -15.46 16.77 11.35
C ARG A 200 -16.92 17.13 11.13
N LEU A 201 -17.78 16.16 10.78
CA LEU A 201 -19.21 16.42 10.56
C LEU A 201 -19.95 16.90 11.82
N LYS A 202 -19.44 16.58 13.02
CA LYS A 202 -19.94 17.05 14.32
C LYS A 202 -19.44 18.46 14.72
N GLY A 203 -18.71 19.14 13.84
CA GLY A 203 -18.20 20.50 14.10
C GLY A 203 -16.75 20.56 14.57
N GLY A 204 -16.00 19.44 14.55
CA GLY A 204 -14.58 19.45 14.88
C GLY A 204 -13.74 20.32 13.92
N ALA A 205 -12.69 20.97 14.46
CA ALA A 205 -11.81 21.85 13.68
C ALA A 205 -10.82 21.12 12.76
N THR A 206 -10.60 19.81 12.97
CA THR A 206 -9.71 18.97 12.15
C THR A 206 -10.30 18.76 10.76
N ALA A 207 -9.69 19.41 9.76
CA ALA A 207 -10.06 19.34 8.35
C ALA A 207 -9.32 18.25 7.56
N GLY A 208 -8.17 17.78 8.06
CA GLY A 208 -7.42 16.67 7.46
C GLY A 208 -6.75 15.79 8.52
N VAL A 209 -6.73 14.48 8.28
CA VAL A 209 -6.00 13.50 9.12
C VAL A 209 -5.13 12.65 8.21
N PHE A 210 -3.81 12.80 8.31
CA PHE A 210 -2.83 12.16 7.44
C PHE A 210 -2.05 11.12 8.23
N ARG A 211 -1.92 9.90 7.70
CA ARG A 211 -1.35 8.75 8.40
C ARG A 211 -0.21 8.14 7.59
N PHE A 212 0.94 7.94 8.21
CA PHE A 212 2.17 7.44 7.57
C PHE A 212 2.55 6.10 8.18
N ALA A 213 2.54 5.05 7.35
CA ALA A 213 2.71 3.67 7.78
C ALA A 213 3.59 2.89 6.78
N HIS A 214 3.22 1.64 6.46
CA HIS A 214 4.02 0.74 5.64
C HIS A 214 3.17 0.03 4.57
N ALA A 215 3.84 -0.72 3.69
CA ALA A 215 3.18 -1.59 2.72
C ALA A 215 2.26 -2.61 3.44
N GLU A 216 2.65 -3.06 4.63
CA GLU A 216 1.88 -3.94 5.52
C GLU A 216 0.58 -3.32 6.03
N GLN A 217 0.38 -2.00 5.89
CA GLN A 217 -0.90 -1.33 6.14
C GLN A 217 -1.63 -1.04 4.82
N LEU A 218 -0.91 -0.54 3.82
CA LEU A 218 -1.50 -0.10 2.55
C LEU A 218 -2.10 -1.25 1.74
N ILE A 219 -1.41 -2.39 1.65
CA ILE A 219 -1.85 -3.55 0.87
C ILE A 219 -3.15 -4.16 1.43
N PRO A 220 -3.22 -4.53 2.73
CA PRO A 220 -4.47 -5.06 3.28
C PRO A 220 -5.59 -4.02 3.28
N PHE A 221 -5.29 -2.74 3.51
CA PHE A 221 -6.30 -1.68 3.37
C PHE A 221 -6.85 -1.60 1.93
N SER A 222 -6.00 -1.73 0.92
CA SER A 222 -6.41 -1.73 -0.49
C SER A 222 -7.27 -2.94 -0.85
N ALA A 223 -6.95 -4.12 -0.33
CA ALA A 223 -7.77 -5.33 -0.50
C ALA A 223 -9.13 -5.20 0.20
N LEU A 224 -9.16 -4.72 1.45
CA LEU A 224 -10.39 -4.51 2.21
C LEU A 224 -11.37 -3.55 1.51
N VAL A 225 -10.85 -2.42 1.03
CA VAL A 225 -11.63 -1.39 0.31
C VAL A 225 -11.99 -1.82 -1.12
N GLY A 226 -11.28 -2.82 -1.66
CA GLY A 226 -11.43 -3.27 -3.05
C GLY A 226 -10.94 -2.24 -4.06
N LEU A 227 -9.76 -1.67 -3.82
CA LEU A 227 -9.12 -0.73 -4.74
C LEU A 227 -8.56 -1.45 -5.98
N PRO A 228 -8.38 -0.74 -7.11
CA PRO A 228 -7.77 -1.31 -8.32
C PRO A 228 -6.48 -2.08 -8.04
N GLY A 229 -6.35 -3.25 -8.69
CA GLY A 229 -5.26 -4.20 -8.46
C GLY A 229 -5.44 -5.09 -7.23
N SER A 230 -6.40 -4.82 -6.34
CA SER A 230 -6.61 -5.59 -5.10
C SER A 230 -8.02 -6.21 -5.02
N THR A 231 -8.63 -6.53 -6.16
CA THR A 231 -10.03 -6.95 -6.25
C THR A 231 -10.23 -8.45 -6.51
N GLN A 232 -9.17 -9.18 -6.91
CA GLN A 232 -9.27 -10.56 -7.37
C GLN A 232 -8.55 -11.52 -6.42
N GLN A 233 -9.34 -12.31 -5.71
CA GLN A 233 -8.86 -13.47 -4.96
C GLN A 233 -8.63 -14.67 -5.90
N VAL A 234 -7.91 -15.68 -5.41
CA VAL A 234 -7.59 -16.90 -6.17
C VAL A 234 -8.16 -18.14 -5.49
N THR A 235 -8.22 -19.25 -6.22
CA THR A 235 -8.58 -20.56 -5.63
C THR A 235 -7.37 -21.49 -5.67
N PRO A 236 -7.33 -22.58 -4.89
CA PRO A 236 -6.27 -23.57 -5.03
C PRO A 236 -6.15 -24.15 -6.46
N GLY A 237 -7.27 -24.29 -7.19
CA GLY A 237 -7.30 -24.79 -8.56
C GLY A 237 -6.94 -23.74 -9.63
N ARG A 238 -6.98 -22.45 -9.30
CA ARG A 238 -6.55 -21.35 -10.17
C ARG A 238 -5.70 -20.38 -9.34
N PRO A 239 -4.42 -20.71 -9.10
CA PRO A 239 -3.54 -19.93 -8.25
C PRO A 239 -3.18 -18.59 -8.90
N TYR A 240 -2.59 -17.69 -8.11
CA TYR A 240 -2.05 -16.42 -8.59
C TYR A 240 -1.12 -16.62 -9.80
N SER A 241 -1.40 -15.88 -10.87
CA SER A 241 -0.53 -15.70 -12.01
C SER A 241 -0.53 -14.22 -12.39
N ALA A 242 0.66 -13.70 -12.72
CA ALA A 242 0.78 -12.36 -13.25
C ALA A 242 -0.01 -12.19 -14.56
N ALA A 243 -0.23 -13.26 -15.34
CA ALA A 243 -0.94 -13.15 -16.61
C ALA A 243 -2.44 -12.82 -16.46
N ASP A 244 -3.09 -13.27 -15.38
CA ASP A 244 -4.55 -13.23 -15.25
C ASP A 244 -5.07 -12.64 -13.93
N ASN A 245 -4.16 -12.23 -13.02
CA ASN A 245 -4.50 -11.47 -11.83
C ASN A 245 -3.94 -10.04 -11.94
N PRO A 246 -4.76 -8.99 -11.70
CA PRO A 246 -4.33 -7.60 -11.82
C PRO A 246 -3.37 -7.13 -10.73
N TRP A 247 -3.17 -7.93 -9.68
CA TRP A 247 -2.36 -7.55 -8.54
C TRP A 247 -0.87 -7.46 -8.89
N ARG A 248 -0.26 -6.32 -8.54
CA ARG A 248 1.19 -6.03 -8.63
C ARG A 248 1.62 -5.17 -7.45
N GLY A 249 2.66 -5.55 -6.74
CA GLY A 249 3.17 -4.80 -5.58
C GLY A 249 3.53 -3.36 -5.95
N GLY A 250 4.23 -3.18 -7.08
CA GLY A 250 4.65 -1.86 -7.57
C GLY A 250 3.51 -0.94 -8.05
N LEU A 251 2.29 -1.45 -8.25
CA LEU A 251 1.12 -0.62 -8.59
C LEU A 251 0.23 -0.36 -7.37
N VAL A 252 0.06 -1.36 -6.51
CA VAL A 252 -0.80 -1.28 -5.32
C VAL A 252 -0.11 -0.51 -4.20
N SER A 253 1.18 -0.76 -3.97
CA SER A 253 1.97 -0.20 -2.87
C SER A 253 3.39 0.21 -3.32
N PRO A 254 3.53 1.14 -4.29
CA PRO A 254 4.83 1.70 -4.65
C PRO A 254 5.46 2.48 -3.47
N LEU A 255 6.73 2.87 -3.61
CA LEU A 255 7.31 3.91 -2.76
C LEU A 255 6.44 5.18 -2.84
N GLY A 256 6.17 5.79 -1.68
CA GLY A 256 5.23 6.92 -1.58
C GLY A 256 3.76 6.57 -1.89
N GLY A 257 3.42 5.29 -2.03
CA GLY A 257 2.07 4.81 -2.28
C GLY A 257 1.08 5.30 -1.22
N ASN A 258 -0.12 5.70 -1.64
CA ASN A 258 -1.08 6.36 -0.76
C ASN A 258 -2.54 6.14 -1.18
N VAL A 259 -3.44 6.22 -0.20
CA VAL A 259 -4.90 6.28 -0.41
C VAL A 259 -5.44 7.51 0.30
N GLN A 260 -6.30 8.26 -0.39
CA GLN A 260 -6.84 9.53 0.10
C GLN A 260 -8.36 9.57 -0.07
N TRP A 261 -9.07 10.05 0.94
CA TRP A 261 -10.52 10.27 0.88
C TRP A 261 -10.80 11.77 0.96
N ASP A 262 -11.33 12.33 -0.12
CA ASP A 262 -11.82 13.70 -0.15
C ASP A 262 -13.32 13.67 0.16
N VAL A 263 -13.76 14.48 1.14
CA VAL A 263 -15.15 14.46 1.62
C VAL A 263 -15.84 15.79 1.35
N PHE A 264 -17.02 15.71 0.73
CA PHE A 264 -17.79 16.85 0.24
C PHE A 264 -19.21 16.82 0.84
N ARG A 265 -19.88 17.98 0.81
CA ARG A 265 -21.33 18.06 0.92
C ARG A 265 -21.90 18.56 -0.40
N ASP A 266 -22.95 17.92 -0.87
CA ASP A 266 -23.69 18.42 -2.03
C ASP A 266 -24.74 19.48 -1.65
N ASP A 267 -25.45 19.99 -2.66
CA ASP A 267 -26.53 20.98 -2.56
C ASP A 267 -27.68 20.57 -1.62
N ARG A 268 -27.86 19.26 -1.40
CA ARG A 268 -28.88 18.67 -0.52
C ARG A 268 -28.30 18.28 0.84
N GLY A 269 -27.08 18.71 1.16
CA GLY A 269 -26.40 18.43 2.42
C GLY A 269 -25.90 16.99 2.58
N ARG A 270 -25.99 16.15 1.54
CA ARG A 270 -25.55 14.75 1.59
C ARG A 270 -24.03 14.70 1.57
N VAL A 271 -23.45 13.82 2.38
CA VAL A 271 -22.00 13.66 2.47
C VAL A 271 -21.52 12.69 1.40
N LEU A 272 -20.66 13.18 0.51
CA LEU A 272 -20.06 12.43 -0.58
C LEU A 272 -18.57 12.23 -0.34
N VAL A 273 -18.03 11.11 -0.81
CA VAL A 273 -16.63 10.76 -0.70
C VAL A 273 -16.10 10.40 -2.08
N ARG A 274 -14.95 10.97 -2.44
CA ARG A 274 -14.12 10.53 -3.56
C ARG A 274 -12.89 9.83 -2.99
N VAL A 275 -12.50 8.70 -3.58
CA VAL A 275 -11.30 7.95 -3.22
C VAL A 275 -10.21 8.15 -4.28
N LEU A 276 -8.99 8.41 -3.83
CA LEU A 276 -7.79 8.45 -4.66
C LEU A 276 -6.84 7.33 -4.24
N GLN A 277 -6.24 6.63 -5.20
CA GLN A 277 -5.12 5.72 -5.01
C GLN A 277 -3.94 6.26 -5.80
N ASN A 278 -2.80 6.47 -5.15
CA ASN A 278 -1.61 7.08 -5.74
C ASN A 278 -1.98 8.38 -6.49
N GLU A 279 -2.76 9.23 -5.83
CA GLU A 279 -3.29 10.52 -6.31
C GLU A 279 -4.24 10.46 -7.53
N ARG A 280 -4.60 9.28 -8.01
CA ARG A 280 -5.58 9.11 -9.09
C ARG A 280 -6.95 8.75 -8.54
N GLN A 281 -8.01 9.38 -9.04
CA GLN A 281 -9.38 9.03 -8.64
C GLN A 281 -9.76 7.64 -9.15
N VAL A 282 -10.20 6.78 -8.24
CA VAL A 282 -10.46 5.36 -8.51
C VAL A 282 -11.82 4.92 -7.96
N PRO A 283 -12.41 3.83 -8.50
CA PRO A 283 -13.53 3.18 -7.85
C PRO A 283 -13.09 2.47 -6.55
N VAL A 284 -14.06 2.13 -5.72
CA VAL A 284 -13.89 1.16 -4.63
C VAL A 284 -14.54 -0.17 -5.04
N ALA A 285 -14.62 -1.14 -4.12
CA ALA A 285 -15.24 -2.44 -4.37
C ALA A 285 -16.59 -2.35 -5.12
N GLU A 286 -16.82 -3.23 -6.09
CA GLU A 286 -18.01 -3.23 -6.95
C GLU A 286 -19.35 -3.33 -6.18
N ARG A 287 -19.31 -3.89 -4.96
CA ARG A 287 -20.45 -3.96 -4.03
C ARG A 287 -20.91 -2.59 -3.51
N CYS A 288 -20.11 -1.54 -3.69
CA CYS A 288 -20.40 -0.16 -3.34
C CYS A 288 -21.02 0.59 -4.50
N ARG A 289 -22.19 1.19 -4.30
CA ARG A 289 -22.91 1.92 -5.35
C ARG A 289 -22.50 3.39 -5.38
N PRO A 290 -22.07 3.94 -6.53
CA PRO A 290 -21.84 5.37 -6.67
C PRO A 290 -23.12 6.18 -6.37
N ALA A 291 -22.95 7.43 -5.93
CA ALA A 291 -24.06 8.35 -5.74
C ALA A 291 -24.76 8.62 -7.09
N PRO A 292 -26.10 8.81 -7.11
CA PRO A 292 -26.84 9.05 -8.35
C PRO A 292 -26.24 10.20 -9.18
N GLY A 293 -26.08 9.97 -10.49
CA GLY A 293 -25.50 10.96 -11.41
C GLY A 293 -23.97 11.07 -11.37
N THR A 294 -23.29 10.20 -10.60
CA THR A 294 -21.83 10.18 -10.50
C THR A 294 -21.28 8.80 -10.81
N ARG A 295 -19.98 8.70 -11.13
CA ARG A 295 -19.28 7.41 -11.34
C ARG A 295 -18.33 7.04 -10.20
N LEU A 296 -17.70 8.03 -9.57
CA LEU A 296 -16.60 7.86 -8.62
C LEU A 296 -16.77 8.70 -7.36
N TYR A 297 -18.01 9.05 -7.02
CA TYR A 297 -18.39 9.64 -5.75
C TYR A 297 -19.37 8.71 -5.06
N TYR A 298 -19.19 8.50 -3.76
CA TYR A 298 -19.99 7.58 -2.97
C TYR A 298 -20.60 8.30 -1.78
N ARG A 299 -21.84 7.99 -1.41
CA ARG A 299 -22.40 8.51 -0.16
C ARG A 299 -21.60 7.90 1.00
N LEU A 300 -21.27 8.70 2.02
CA LEU A 300 -20.56 8.19 3.20
C LEU A 300 -21.32 7.01 3.85
N THR A 301 -22.65 7.08 3.89
CA THR A 301 -23.52 6.01 4.40
C THR A 301 -23.44 4.73 3.56
N GLU A 302 -23.26 4.86 2.24
CA GLU A 302 -23.09 3.71 1.36
C GLU A 302 -21.72 3.07 1.57
N LEU A 303 -20.64 3.85 1.69
CA LEU A 303 -19.32 3.32 2.01
C LEU A 303 -19.32 2.58 3.35
N ARG A 304 -20.00 3.11 4.38
CA ARG A 304 -20.15 2.41 5.66
C ARG A 304 -20.91 1.09 5.54
N ARG A 305 -21.89 0.99 4.64
CA ARG A 305 -22.67 -0.23 4.42
C ARG A 305 -21.86 -1.27 3.64
N CYS A 306 -21.22 -0.86 2.55
CA CYS A 306 -20.61 -1.79 1.60
C CYS A 306 -19.19 -2.21 1.98
N LEU A 307 -18.46 -1.41 2.78
CA LEU A 307 -17.07 -1.72 3.18
C LEU A 307 -16.96 -2.38 4.57
N ARG A 308 -18.09 -2.68 5.22
CA ARG A 308 -18.15 -3.41 6.49
C ARG A 308 -18.34 -4.91 6.29
#